data_AF-A0A0B2VZZ2-F1
#
_entry.id   AF-A0A0B2VZZ2-F1
#
_cell.length_a   1.000
_cell.length_b   1.000
_cell.length_c   1.000
_cell.angle_alpha   90.00
_cell.angle_beta   90.00
_cell.angle_gamma   90.00
#
_symmetry.space_group_name_H-M   'P 1'
#
loop_
_entity.id
_entity.type
_entity.pdbx_description
1 polymer ?
#
loop_
_entity_poly.entity_id
_entity_poly.type
_entity_poly.pdbx_seq_one_letter_code
_entity_poly.pdbx_strand_id
1 'polypeptide(L)'
;MTSPTLDDIYDACGRLDEAKDQKNADDYALFIDGAKSGDAKVKKLSAQMIVRYWKNFTEQRNLAFYSLVSILEDRDPETRKAVIRELSQLVKTGELVDKIADVLSQMLQQTDDPQEMSMLTNTLAQFLKSYPRGAFMSFSFCSLIGIRKFESSWSKSREFKQDKV
;
A
#
# COMPACT_ATOMS: atom_id res chain seq x y z
N MET A 1 -1.88 -13.13 23.37
CA MET A 1 -0.81 -12.10 23.34
C MET A 1 -1.49 -10.75 23.26
N THR A 2 -1.06 -9.81 24.09
CA THR A 2 -1.64 -8.46 24.14
C THR A 2 -1.31 -7.72 22.84
N SER A 3 -2.31 -7.09 22.22
CA SER A 3 -2.07 -6.30 20.99
C SER A 3 -1.15 -5.11 21.29
N PRO A 4 -0.22 -4.75 20.39
CA PRO A 4 0.65 -3.60 20.56
C PRO A 4 -0.15 -2.31 20.78
N THR A 5 0.32 -1.48 21.70
CA THR A 5 -0.22 -0.15 21.97
C THR A 5 0.48 0.90 21.12
N LEU A 6 -0.05 2.13 21.11
CA LEU A 6 0.55 3.23 20.37
C LEU A 6 1.95 3.57 20.87
N ASP A 7 2.16 3.53 22.19
CA ASP A 7 3.45 3.79 22.83
C ASP A 7 4.47 2.73 22.44
N ASP A 8 4.06 1.45 22.37
CA ASP A 8 4.94 0.37 21.91
C ASP A 8 5.46 0.60 20.48
N ILE A 9 4.61 1.13 19.59
CA ILE A 9 5.01 1.46 18.21
C ILE A 9 6.04 2.61 18.21
N TYR A 10 5.83 3.64 19.03
CA TYR A 10 6.75 4.78 19.12
C TYR A 10 8.09 4.38 19.72
N ASP A 11 8.09 3.55 20.76
CA ASP A 11 9.31 3.07 21.40
C ASP A 11 10.15 2.20 20.44
N ALA A 12 9.49 1.29 19.71
CA ALA A 12 10.15 0.49 18.67
C ALA A 12 10.73 1.36 17.55
N CYS A 13 10.03 2.43 17.15
CA CYS A 13 10.54 3.41 16.19
C CYS A 13 11.82 4.10 16.70
N GLY A 14 11.82 4.54 17.96
CA GLY A 14 12.98 5.16 18.60
C GLY A 14 14.19 4.23 18.60
N ARG A 15 14.02 2.99 19.05
CA ARG A 15 15.07 1.96 19.05
C ARG A 15 15.64 1.71 17.65
N LEU A 16 14.78 1.64 16.63
CA LEU A 16 15.19 1.41 15.25
C LEU A 16 15.85 2.61 14.57
N ASP A 17 15.55 3.83 15.01
CA ASP A 17 16.19 5.05 14.53
C ASP A 17 17.56 5.28 15.19
N GLU A 18 17.72 4.91 16.46
CA GLU A 18 18.97 5.00 17.20
C GLU A 18 19.97 3.88 16.87
N ALA A 19 19.48 2.74 16.37
CA ALA A 19 20.31 1.62 15.95
C ALA A 19 21.21 2.03 14.77
N LYS A 20 22.52 2.16 15.04
CA LYS A 20 23.54 2.47 14.03
C LYS A 20 23.92 1.26 13.17
N ASP A 21 23.80 0.06 13.74
CA ASP A 21 24.22 -1.20 13.13
C ASP A 21 23.01 -2.05 12.71
N GLN A 22 22.96 -3.31 13.15
CA GLN A 22 21.87 -4.22 12.81
C GLN A 22 20.58 -3.83 13.54
N LYS A 23 19.58 -3.46 12.76
CA LYS A 23 18.24 -3.16 13.26
C LYS A 23 17.55 -4.42 13.80
N ASN A 24 16.89 -4.30 14.94
CA ASN A 24 16.26 -5.42 15.63
C ASN A 24 15.00 -5.91 14.87
N ALA A 25 14.97 -7.20 14.54
CA ALA A 25 13.86 -7.83 13.82
C ALA A 25 12.59 -7.95 14.67
N ASP A 26 12.71 -7.97 16.00
CA ASP A 26 11.57 -8.03 16.91
C ASP A 26 10.79 -6.71 16.94
N ASP A 27 11.50 -5.59 16.88
CA ASP A 27 10.88 -4.26 16.78
C ASP A 27 10.11 -4.09 15.46
N TYR A 28 10.60 -4.69 14.37
CA TYR A 28 9.85 -4.71 13.11
C TYR A 28 8.65 -5.67 13.16
N ALA A 29 8.79 -6.84 13.80
CA ALA A 29 7.68 -7.77 14.02
C ALA A 29 6.55 -7.12 14.84
N LEU A 30 6.90 -6.24 15.78
CA LEU A 30 5.93 -5.47 16.56
C LEU A 30 5.05 -4.57 15.67
N PHE A 31 5.61 -3.94 14.63
CA PHE A 31 4.80 -3.20 13.64
C PHE A 31 3.89 -4.13 12.83
N ILE A 32 4.38 -5.32 12.48
CA ILE A 32 3.59 -6.30 11.74
C ILE A 32 2.38 -6.77 12.56
N ASP A 33 2.53 -6.92 13.87
CA ASP A 33 1.43 -7.25 14.76
C ASP A 33 0.53 -6.05 15.05
N GLY A 34 1.09 -4.84 15.15
CA GLY A 34 0.33 -3.59 15.28
C GLY A 34 -0.59 -3.32 14.09
N ALA A 35 -0.18 -3.72 12.87
CA ALA A 35 -0.99 -3.68 11.66
C ALA A 35 -2.28 -4.54 11.75
N LYS A 36 -2.33 -5.50 12.66
CA LYS A 36 -3.50 -6.37 12.92
C LYS A 36 -4.33 -5.91 14.11
N SER A 37 -3.98 -4.77 14.72
CA SER A 37 -4.67 -4.23 15.90
C SER A 37 -6.13 -3.89 15.60
N GLY A 38 -6.98 -3.89 16.63
CA GLY A 38 -8.34 -3.33 16.53
C GLY A 38 -8.35 -1.80 16.45
N ASP A 39 -7.30 -1.14 16.92
CA ASP A 39 -7.20 0.33 16.97
C ASP A 39 -6.71 0.89 15.63
N ALA A 40 -7.52 1.77 15.03
CA ALA A 40 -7.21 2.42 13.76
C ALA A 40 -5.93 3.27 13.80
N LYS A 41 -5.61 3.92 14.92
CA LYS A 41 -4.39 4.72 15.06
C LYS A 41 -3.16 3.81 15.06
N VAL A 42 -3.19 2.73 15.84
CA VAL A 42 -2.11 1.74 15.89
C VAL A 42 -1.91 1.11 14.52
N LYS A 43 -2.99 0.69 13.83
CA LYS A 43 -2.92 0.14 12.48
C LYS A 43 -2.26 1.08 11.48
N LYS A 44 -2.75 2.33 11.41
CA LYS A 44 -2.23 3.35 10.49
C LYS A 44 -0.74 3.63 10.74
N LEU A 45 -0.36 3.82 12.01
CA LEU A 45 1.04 4.07 12.38
C LEU A 45 1.92 2.86 12.06
N SER A 46 1.45 1.66 12.39
CA SER A 46 2.18 0.42 12.11
C SER A 46 2.40 0.21 10.62
N ALA A 47 1.39 0.47 9.79
CA ALA A 47 1.51 0.40 8.33
C ALA A 47 2.58 1.36 7.81
N GLN A 48 2.62 2.58 8.33
CA GLN A 48 3.64 3.57 8.00
C GLN A 48 5.04 3.09 8.42
N MET A 49 5.19 2.53 9.61
CA MET A 49 6.49 2.05 10.11
C MET A 49 7.00 0.84 9.32
N ILE A 50 6.11 -0.08 8.92
CA ILE A 50 6.45 -1.18 8.01
C ILE A 50 7.10 -0.65 6.74
N VAL A 51 6.47 0.34 6.09
CA VAL A 51 7.00 0.91 4.84
C VAL A 51 8.28 1.70 5.07
N ARG A 52 8.38 2.44 6.18
CA ARG A 52 9.58 3.20 6.55
C ARG A 52 10.83 2.32 6.65
N TYR A 53 10.72 1.17 7.32
CA TYR A 53 11.85 0.26 7.55
C TYR A 53 11.93 -0.91 6.56
N TRP A 54 11.11 -0.91 5.51
CA TRP A 54 10.99 -1.97 4.51
C TRP A 54 12.33 -2.46 3.93
N LYS A 55 13.28 -1.53 3.73
CA LYS A 55 14.60 -1.83 3.17
C LYS A 55 15.51 -2.57 4.15
N ASN A 56 15.30 -2.40 5.46
CA ASN A 56 16.13 -2.98 6.51
C ASN A 56 15.79 -4.46 6.78
N PHE A 57 14.56 -4.90 6.49
CA PHE A 57 14.03 -6.20 6.92
C PHE A 57 13.56 -7.07 5.75
N THR A 58 14.50 -7.61 4.96
CA THR A 58 14.20 -8.43 3.76
C THR A 58 13.45 -9.72 4.08
N GLU A 59 13.85 -10.42 5.14
CA GLU A 59 13.30 -11.73 5.53
C GLU A 59 11.81 -11.66 5.94
N GLN A 60 11.38 -10.52 6.51
CA GLN A 60 10.03 -10.33 7.01
C GLN A 60 9.10 -9.63 6.00
N ARG A 61 9.58 -9.30 4.79
CA ARG A 61 8.80 -8.54 3.78
C ARG A 61 7.49 -9.20 3.39
N ASN A 62 7.48 -10.52 3.19
CA ASN A 62 6.25 -11.22 2.82
C ASN A 62 5.20 -11.12 3.94
N LEU A 63 5.60 -11.36 5.20
CA LEU A 63 4.72 -11.25 6.36
C LEU A 63 4.19 -9.82 6.53
N ALA A 64 5.08 -8.83 6.37
CA ALA A 64 4.74 -7.42 6.44
C ALA A 64 3.76 -7.01 5.32
N PHE A 65 4.00 -7.48 4.09
CA PHE A 65 3.11 -7.26 2.96
C PHE A 65 1.69 -7.78 3.24
N TYR A 66 1.54 -9.04 3.63
CA TYR A 66 0.21 -9.61 3.90
C TYR A 66 -0.51 -8.89 5.05
N SER A 67 0.24 -8.39 6.03
CA SER A 67 -0.33 -7.60 7.11
C SER A 67 -0.83 -6.24 6.61
N LEU A 68 -0.11 -5.56 5.72
CA LEU A 68 -0.62 -4.37 5.04
C LEU A 68 -1.88 -4.68 4.21
N VAL A 69 -1.88 -5.77 3.44
CA VAL A 69 -3.02 -6.15 2.60
C VAL A 69 -4.27 -6.40 3.44
N SER A 70 -4.15 -7.02 4.62
CA SER A 70 -5.30 -7.23 5.51
C SER A 70 -5.99 -5.93 5.97
N ILE A 71 -5.26 -4.80 6.01
CA ILE A 71 -5.84 -3.50 6.36
C ILE A 71 -6.69 -2.93 5.20
N LEU A 72 -6.46 -3.37 3.96
CA LEU A 72 -7.28 -2.94 2.82
C LEU A 72 -8.73 -3.47 2.90
N GLU A 73 -9.00 -4.44 3.76
CA GLU A 73 -10.34 -4.95 4.05
C GLU A 73 -10.99 -4.24 5.26
N ASP A 74 -10.34 -3.22 5.84
CA ASP A 74 -10.86 -2.51 7.00
C ASP A 74 -12.17 -1.79 6.69
N ARG A 75 -13.06 -1.72 7.67
CA ARG A 75 -14.37 -1.06 7.54
C ARG A 75 -14.22 0.46 7.38
N ASP A 76 -13.19 1.06 7.99
CA ASP A 76 -12.90 2.49 7.91
C ASP A 76 -12.20 2.85 6.59
N PRO A 77 -12.85 3.61 5.69
CA PRO A 77 -12.22 4.07 4.44
C PRO A 77 -10.96 4.90 4.67
N GLU A 78 -10.86 5.66 5.76
CA GLU A 78 -9.65 6.43 6.06
C GLU A 78 -8.47 5.52 6.39
N THR A 79 -8.72 4.37 7.00
CA THR A 79 -7.72 3.33 7.27
C THR A 79 -7.26 2.67 5.97
N ARG A 80 -8.18 2.30 5.08
CA ARG A 80 -7.84 1.76 3.76
C ARG A 80 -7.03 2.75 2.93
N LYS A 81 -7.47 4.01 2.83
CA LYS A 81 -6.76 5.08 2.11
C LYS A 81 -5.36 5.33 2.65
N ALA A 82 -5.17 5.25 3.97
CA ALA A 82 -3.84 5.35 4.57
C ALA A 82 -2.92 4.25 4.03
N VAL A 83 -3.38 3.00 4.01
CA VAL A 83 -2.55 1.88 3.53
C VAL A 83 -2.35 1.88 2.02
N ILE A 84 -3.33 2.31 1.22
CA ILE A 84 -3.14 2.52 -0.23
C ILE A 84 -1.98 3.51 -0.48
N ARG A 85 -1.88 4.58 0.32
CA ARG A 85 -0.76 5.53 0.23
C ARG A 85 0.58 4.85 0.56
N GLU A 86 0.62 4.02 1.59
CA GLU A 86 1.83 3.28 1.96
C GLU A 86 2.25 2.27 0.88
N LEU A 87 1.31 1.51 0.29
CA LEU A 87 1.59 0.62 -0.83
C LEU A 87 2.11 1.35 -2.07
N SER A 88 1.62 2.58 -2.31
CA SER A 88 2.14 3.41 -3.41
C SER A 88 3.61 3.77 -3.26
N GLN A 89 4.11 3.85 -2.02
CA GLN A 89 5.54 4.06 -1.75
C GLN A 89 6.34 2.78 -1.99
N LEU A 90 5.78 1.61 -1.66
CA LEU A 90 6.43 0.32 -1.90
C LEU A 90 6.67 0.03 -3.38
N VAL A 91 5.81 0.51 -4.28
CA VAL A 91 6.03 0.43 -5.73
C VAL A 91 7.40 0.97 -6.12
N LYS A 92 7.89 2.03 -5.46
CA LYS A 92 9.19 2.65 -5.77
C LYS A 92 10.39 1.81 -5.34
N THR A 93 10.17 0.79 -4.51
CA THR A 93 11.25 -0.07 -4.01
C THR A 93 11.68 -1.14 -5.01
N GLY A 94 10.82 -1.50 -5.98
CA GLY A 94 11.06 -2.59 -6.92
C GLY A 94 10.94 -3.99 -6.32
N GLU A 95 10.47 -4.09 -5.08
CA GLU A 95 10.28 -5.34 -4.36
C GLU A 95 8.81 -5.76 -4.40
N LEU A 96 8.54 -7.06 -4.53
CA LEU A 96 7.17 -7.62 -4.57
C LEU A 96 6.26 -6.96 -5.63
N VAL A 97 6.86 -6.45 -6.70
CA VAL A 97 6.23 -5.68 -7.78
C VAL A 97 4.96 -6.36 -8.31
N ASP A 98 5.05 -7.65 -8.67
CA ASP A 98 3.90 -8.39 -9.19
C ASP A 98 2.77 -8.55 -8.17
N LYS A 99 3.10 -8.79 -6.89
CA LYS A 99 2.10 -8.94 -5.82
C LYS A 99 1.41 -7.62 -5.51
N ILE A 100 2.17 -6.52 -5.47
CA ILE A 100 1.63 -5.18 -5.23
C ILE A 100 0.69 -4.79 -6.38
N ALA A 101 1.08 -5.02 -7.63
CA ALA A 101 0.21 -4.73 -8.77
C ALA A 101 -1.08 -5.54 -8.77
N ASP A 102 -1.01 -6.84 -8.46
CA ASP A 102 -2.18 -7.71 -8.37
C ASP A 102 -3.16 -7.19 -7.31
N VAL A 103 -2.70 -6.94 -6.08
CA VAL A 103 -3.55 -6.41 -5.00
C VAL A 103 -4.14 -5.05 -5.34
N LEU A 104 -3.33 -4.11 -5.87
CA LEU A 104 -3.84 -2.79 -6.25
C LEU A 104 -4.89 -2.87 -7.36
N SER A 105 -4.73 -3.82 -8.29
CA SER A 105 -5.69 -4.05 -9.38
C SER A 105 -6.99 -4.65 -8.87
N GLN A 106 -6.91 -5.61 -7.93
CA GLN A 106 -8.08 -6.19 -7.27
C GLN A 106 -8.83 -5.12 -6.47
N MET A 107 -8.13 -4.31 -5.68
CA MET A 107 -8.72 -3.20 -4.94
C MET A 107 -9.43 -2.19 -5.85
N LEU A 108 -8.85 -1.88 -7.01
CA LEU A 108 -9.44 -0.95 -7.96
C LEU A 108 -10.78 -1.48 -8.52
N GLN A 109 -10.90 -2.79 -8.66
CA GLN A 109 -12.14 -3.43 -9.14
C GLN A 109 -13.22 -3.49 -8.06
N GLN A 110 -12.82 -3.59 -6.79
CA GLN A 110 -13.73 -3.77 -5.65
C GLN A 110 -14.18 -2.44 -5.03
N THR A 111 -13.42 -1.36 -5.17
CA THR A 111 -13.76 -0.09 -4.53
C THR A 111 -14.87 0.67 -5.29
N ASP A 112 -15.83 1.17 -4.52
CA ASP A 112 -16.83 2.15 -4.96
C ASP A 112 -16.52 3.57 -4.46
N ASP A 113 -15.47 3.73 -3.64
CA ASP A 113 -15.06 5.04 -3.13
C ASP A 113 -14.27 5.82 -4.21
N PRO A 114 -14.73 7.01 -4.63
CA PRO A 114 -14.07 7.77 -5.69
C PRO A 114 -12.63 8.20 -5.34
N GLN A 115 -12.33 8.42 -4.06
CA GLN A 115 -11.00 8.84 -3.63
C GLN A 115 -10.02 7.66 -3.66
N GLU A 116 -10.42 6.50 -3.14
CA GLU A 116 -9.66 5.25 -3.25
C GLU A 116 -9.41 4.90 -4.72
N MET A 117 -10.45 4.98 -5.56
CA MET A 117 -10.35 4.73 -7.00
C MET A 117 -9.30 5.64 -7.64
N SER A 118 -9.32 6.94 -7.33
CA SER A 118 -8.32 7.90 -7.81
C SER A 118 -6.90 7.54 -7.34
N MET A 119 -6.73 7.20 -6.06
CA MET A 119 -5.43 6.83 -5.49
C MET A 119 -4.86 5.56 -6.10
N LEU A 120 -5.68 4.51 -6.23
CA LEU A 120 -5.30 3.23 -6.84
C LEU A 120 -4.94 3.42 -8.31
N THR A 121 -5.76 4.17 -9.03
CA THR A 121 -5.51 4.51 -10.44
C THR A 121 -4.18 5.23 -10.64
N ASN A 122 -3.90 6.25 -9.82
CA ASN A 122 -2.65 7.00 -9.88
C ASN A 122 -1.44 6.12 -9.51
N THR A 123 -1.61 5.19 -8.58
CA THR A 123 -0.55 4.28 -8.15
C THR A 123 -0.25 3.24 -9.21
N LEU A 124 -1.27 2.63 -9.81
CA LEU A 124 -1.13 1.70 -10.93
C LEU A 124 -0.53 2.38 -12.16
N ALA A 125 -0.91 3.64 -12.45
CA ALA A 125 -0.30 4.41 -13.52
C ALA A 125 1.20 4.67 -13.27
N GLN A 126 1.60 4.95 -12.03
CA GLN A 126 3.01 5.05 -11.65
C GLN A 126 3.73 3.71 -11.82
N PHE A 127 3.11 2.63 -11.37
CA PHE A 127 3.63 1.28 -11.50
C PHE A 127 3.92 0.91 -12.96
N LEU A 128 2.95 1.13 -13.87
CA LEU A 128 3.10 0.83 -15.30
C LEU A 128 4.23 1.65 -15.96
N LYS A 129 4.44 2.89 -15.51
CA LYS A 129 5.56 3.72 -15.97
C LYS A 129 6.91 3.21 -15.47
N SER A 130 6.97 2.74 -14.23
CA SER A 130 8.21 2.25 -13.60
C SER A 130 8.59 0.84 -14.04
N TYR A 131 7.62 -0.04 -14.33
CA TYR A 131 7.84 -1.46 -14.64
C TYR A 131 7.12 -1.91 -15.94
N PRO A 132 7.57 -1.43 -17.12
CA PRO A 132 6.93 -1.76 -18.40
C PRO A 132 6.96 -3.26 -18.76
N ARG A 133 7.90 -4.04 -18.20
CA ARG A 133 7.96 -5.51 -18.40
C ARG A 133 7.16 -6.32 -17.37
N GLY A 134 7.08 -5.87 -16.11
CA GLY A 134 6.26 -6.52 -15.06
C GLY A 134 4.76 -6.37 -15.30
N ALA A 135 4.38 -5.34 -16.06
CA ALA A 135 3.00 -5.17 -16.53
C ALA A 135 2.47 -6.40 -17.30
N PHE A 136 3.30 -7.13 -18.05
CA PHE A 136 2.78 -8.15 -18.99
C PHE A 136 2.17 -9.40 -18.32
N MET A 137 2.62 -9.80 -17.12
CA MET A 137 2.04 -10.97 -16.43
C MET A 137 0.75 -10.61 -15.67
N SER A 138 0.70 -9.49 -14.97
CA SER A 138 -0.51 -9.07 -14.23
C SER A 138 -1.60 -8.52 -15.17
N PHE A 139 -1.23 -7.91 -16.30
CA PHE A 139 -2.16 -7.38 -17.30
C PHE A 139 -2.97 -8.46 -18.02
N SER A 140 -2.52 -9.71 -18.02
CA SER A 140 -3.25 -10.82 -18.65
C SER A 140 -4.59 -11.11 -17.97
N PHE A 141 -4.80 -10.68 -16.72
CA PHE A 141 -6.10 -10.77 -16.05
C PHE A 141 -6.82 -9.42 -15.91
N CYS A 142 -6.07 -8.30 -16.01
CA CYS A 142 -6.61 -6.96 -15.83
C CYS A 142 -7.29 -6.37 -17.09
N SER A 143 -7.04 -6.95 -18.27
CA SER A 143 -7.40 -6.34 -19.56
C SER A 143 -8.91 -6.31 -19.89
N LEU A 144 -9.75 -7.21 -19.35
CA LEU A 144 -11.11 -7.36 -19.91
C LEU A 144 -12.23 -6.56 -19.23
N ILE A 145 -12.02 -6.06 -18.00
CA ILE A 145 -13.09 -5.37 -17.24
C ILE A 145 -12.65 -3.99 -16.72
N GLY A 146 -11.42 -3.84 -16.23
CA GLY A 146 -10.92 -2.59 -15.63
C GLY A 146 -10.65 -1.45 -16.64
N ILE A 147 -10.29 -1.81 -17.88
CA ILE A 147 -9.97 -0.81 -18.92
C ILE A 147 -11.19 0.05 -19.27
N ARG A 148 -12.41 -0.52 -19.32
CA ARG A 148 -13.62 0.25 -19.67
C ARG A 148 -13.96 1.35 -18.67
N LYS A 149 -13.71 1.14 -17.37
CA LYS A 149 -13.99 2.14 -16.32
C LYS A 149 -12.87 3.19 -16.25
N PHE A 150 -11.62 2.76 -16.40
CA PHE A 150 -10.46 3.64 -16.46
C PHE A 150 -10.47 4.56 -17.70
N GLU A 151 -10.82 4.03 -18.88
CA GLU A 151 -10.89 4.79 -20.13
C GLU A 151 -12.01 5.85 -20.10
N SER A 152 -13.16 5.51 -19.50
CA SER A 152 -14.27 6.47 -19.28
C SER A 152 -13.85 7.64 -18.36
N SER A 153 -13.12 7.36 -17.27
CA SER A 153 -12.65 8.39 -16.34
C SER A 153 -11.53 9.26 -16.93
N TRP A 154 -10.67 8.69 -17.77
CA TRP A 154 -9.60 9.40 -18.47
C TRP A 154 -10.13 10.28 -19.61
N SER A 155 -11.19 9.85 -20.30
CA SER A 155 -11.86 10.66 -21.34
C SER A 155 -12.48 11.93 -20.75
N LYS A 156 -13.25 11.79 -19.66
CA LYS A 156 -13.89 12.93 -18.97
C LYS A 156 -12.89 13.96 -18.44
N SER A 157 -11.73 13.50 -17.96
CA SER A 157 -10.68 14.40 -17.45
C SER A 157 -9.95 15.19 -18.54
N ARG A 158 -9.96 14.70 -19.79
CA ARG A 158 -9.43 15.45 -20.94
C ARG A 158 -10.41 16.48 -21.48
N GLU A 159 -11.71 16.14 -21.54
CA GLU A 159 -12.76 17.09 -21.94
C GLU A 159 -12.80 18.31 -20.99
N PHE A 160 -12.70 18.09 -19.67
CA PHE A 160 -12.72 19.18 -18.69
C PHE A 160 -11.50 20.14 -18.77
N LYS A 161 -10.40 19.70 -19.40
CA LYS A 161 -9.23 20.56 -19.68
C LYS A 161 -9.34 21.30 -21.01
N GLN A 162 -10.19 20.84 -21.93
CA GLN A 162 -10.40 21.47 -23.22
C GLN A 162 -11.37 22.68 -23.10
N ASP A 163 -12.30 22.66 -22.15
CA ASP A 163 -13.32 23.70 -21.95
C ASP A 163 -12.88 24.90 -21.07
N LYS A 164 -11.59 24.97 -20.68
CA LYS A 164 -11.02 26.07 -19.89
C LYS A 164 -9.93 26.87 -20.63
N VAL A 165 -9.90 26.80 -21.96
CA VAL A 165 -9.05 27.63 -22.83
C VAL A 165 -9.92 28.54 -23.67
#